data_AF-A0A257MB01-F1
#
_entry.id   AF-A0A257MB01-F1
#
_cell.length_a   1.000
_cell.length_b   1.000
_cell.length_c   1.000
_cell.angle_alpha   90.00
_cell.angle_beta   90.00
_cell.angle_gamma   90.00
#
_symmetry.space_group_name_H-M   'P 1'
#
loop_
_entity.id
_entity.type
_entity.pdbx_description
1 polymer ?
#
loop_
_entity_poly.entity_id
_entity_poly.type
_entity_poly.pdbx_seq_one_letter_code
_entity_poly.pdbx_strand_id
1 'polypeptide(L)'
;MSSKIDLDRVEMPKQSPEKRKRNFQEVALGYSPEQAAKEANRCIQCKKPKCVEGCPVGVEIPTFILALREGDMPGAVQALKRKNSLPGICGRVCPQEVQCESRCVLAKKGAPVAIGRLERYVADWDLSTKKCPVCELLPPSGKKVAVVGSGPAGLTCAADLARMGHSVTVFEALHDGGGVLVYGIPEFRLPKNIVRSEIEYVKSLGVKLELDSVVGRQVQIKGLFEEGYDALFLGIGAGAPRFLGVPGENLSGVYSANEYLTRVNLMKAYKFPEYDTPIKKGKKVAVVGGGNVAMDSARSAMRLGADEVHVVYRRGREEMPARLEEVENAMEEGVIFDFLTNPTRFLGDERGMVKSMEVVEMELGEPDASGRRSPRTKKGSEHIVDVDTAVIAVGTVPNPLIASSTPELKT
;
A
#
# COMPACT_ATOMS: atom_id res chain seq x y z
N MET A 1 -32.43 -19.77 -20.75
CA MET A 1 -33.08 -19.15 -19.57
C MET A 1 -32.12 -18.11 -19.02
N SER A 2 -32.47 -16.83 -19.04
CA SER A 2 -31.60 -15.78 -18.48
C SER A 2 -31.58 -15.96 -16.95
N SER A 3 -30.50 -16.52 -16.41
CA SER A 3 -30.31 -16.62 -14.97
C SER A 3 -30.44 -15.22 -14.37
N LYS A 4 -31.36 -15.05 -13.43
CA LYS A 4 -31.59 -13.78 -12.73
C LYS A 4 -30.24 -13.27 -12.20
N ILE A 5 -29.88 -12.02 -12.52
CA ILE A 5 -28.61 -11.42 -12.08
C ILE A 5 -28.64 -11.29 -10.56
N ASP A 6 -27.63 -11.85 -9.90
CA ASP A 6 -27.43 -11.77 -8.46
C ASP A 6 -26.70 -10.47 -8.07
N LEU A 7 -27.38 -9.61 -7.32
CA LEU A 7 -26.86 -8.32 -6.84
C LEU A 7 -26.34 -8.41 -5.40
N ASP A 8 -26.42 -9.57 -4.75
CA ASP A 8 -25.99 -9.75 -3.36
C ASP A 8 -24.48 -10.01 -3.34
N ARG A 9 -23.71 -8.92 -3.30
CA ARG A 9 -22.25 -8.99 -3.16
C ARG A 9 -21.87 -9.70 -1.87
N VAL A 10 -21.02 -10.72 -1.97
CA VAL A 10 -20.57 -11.49 -0.82
C VAL A 10 -19.69 -10.58 0.05
N GLU A 11 -20.01 -10.49 1.34
CA GLU A 11 -19.22 -9.72 2.30
C GLU A 11 -17.90 -10.43 2.63
N MET A 12 -16.84 -9.64 2.81
CA MET A 12 -15.55 -10.16 3.27
C MET A 12 -15.63 -10.42 4.77
N PRO A 13 -15.36 -11.66 5.24
CA PRO A 13 -15.20 -11.91 6.65
C PRO A 13 -14.07 -11.04 7.23
N LYS A 14 -14.34 -10.38 8.36
CA LYS A 14 -13.37 -9.54 9.06
C LYS A 14 -13.22 -10.00 10.52
N GLN A 15 -12.06 -9.74 11.11
CA GLN A 15 -11.93 -9.78 12.56
C GLN A 15 -12.87 -8.76 13.22
N SER A 16 -13.35 -9.08 14.44
CA SER A 16 -14.17 -8.13 15.20
C SER A 16 -13.36 -6.87 15.56
N PRO A 17 -13.97 -5.68 15.57
CA PRO A 17 -13.26 -4.43 15.87
C PRO A 17 -12.54 -4.43 17.23
N GLU A 18 -13.16 -5.01 18.26
CA GLU A 18 -12.65 -5.05 19.63
C GLU A 18 -11.38 -5.87 19.75
N LYS A 19 -11.28 -6.97 18.98
CA LYS A 19 -10.10 -7.83 18.92
C LYS A 19 -9.01 -7.22 18.04
N ARG A 20 -9.37 -6.77 16.84
CA ARG A 20 -8.41 -6.35 15.81
C ARG A 20 -7.71 -5.04 16.13
N LYS A 21 -8.31 -4.17 16.95
CA LYS A 21 -7.66 -2.94 17.41
C LYS A 21 -6.49 -3.17 18.38
N ARG A 22 -6.26 -4.42 18.83
CA ARG A 22 -5.19 -4.79 19.78
C ARG A 22 -4.14 -5.73 19.20
N ASN A 23 -4.18 -6.02 17.90
CA ASN A 23 -3.22 -6.91 17.25
C ASN A 23 -2.90 -6.48 15.81
N PHE A 24 -1.76 -6.92 15.29
CA PHE A 24 -1.31 -6.60 13.94
C PHE A 24 -1.67 -7.69 12.90
N GLN A 25 -2.54 -8.64 13.23
CA GLN A 25 -2.99 -9.67 12.30
C GLN A 25 -3.95 -9.08 11.25
N GLU A 26 -4.05 -9.74 10.09
CA GLU A 26 -4.85 -9.28 8.95
C GLU A 26 -6.33 -9.09 9.31
N VAL A 27 -6.88 -7.90 9.02
CA VAL A 27 -8.29 -7.60 9.34
C VAL A 27 -9.25 -8.36 8.45
N ALA A 28 -9.06 -8.31 7.13
CA ALA A 28 -9.85 -9.06 6.16
C ALA A 28 -9.32 -10.51 6.10
N LEU A 29 -10.17 -11.48 6.38
CA LEU A 29 -9.79 -12.88 6.56
C LEU A 29 -9.74 -13.69 5.25
N GLY A 30 -10.26 -13.13 4.16
CA GLY A 30 -10.38 -13.82 2.88
C GLY A 30 -11.69 -14.60 2.75
N TYR A 31 -11.98 -15.06 1.54
CA TYR A 31 -13.16 -15.90 1.27
C TYR A 31 -12.90 -17.37 1.58
N SER A 32 -13.93 -18.07 2.04
CA SER A 32 -14.01 -19.53 1.95
C SER A 32 -14.20 -19.98 0.49
N PRO A 33 -13.98 -21.27 0.15
CA PRO A 33 -14.27 -21.79 -1.17
C PRO A 33 -15.71 -21.55 -1.62
N GLU A 34 -16.68 -21.70 -0.71
CA GLU A 34 -18.11 -21.49 -0.99
C GLU A 34 -18.42 -20.01 -1.26
N GLN A 35 -17.81 -19.11 -0.48
CA GLN A 35 -17.96 -17.66 -0.68
C GLN A 35 -17.32 -17.20 -1.99
N ALA A 36 -16.13 -17.69 -2.30
CA ALA A 36 -15.44 -17.40 -3.55
C ALA A 36 -16.23 -17.90 -4.76
N ALA A 37 -16.75 -19.12 -4.70
CA ALA A 37 -17.61 -19.69 -5.75
C ALA A 37 -18.91 -18.89 -5.92
N LYS A 38 -19.57 -18.50 -4.81
CA LYS A 38 -20.77 -17.66 -4.85
C LYS A 38 -20.49 -16.32 -5.52
N GLU A 39 -19.43 -15.62 -5.09
CA GLU A 39 -19.07 -14.31 -5.65
C GLU A 39 -18.63 -14.42 -7.12
N ALA A 40 -17.86 -15.45 -7.48
CA ALA A 40 -17.43 -15.69 -8.86
C ALA A 40 -18.62 -15.92 -9.80
N ASN A 41 -19.68 -16.61 -9.34
CA ASN A 41 -20.90 -16.85 -10.11
C ASN A 41 -21.72 -15.58 -10.39
N ARG A 42 -21.48 -14.47 -9.69
CA ARG A 42 -22.09 -13.17 -10.00
C ARG A 42 -21.51 -12.54 -11.28
N CYS A 43 -20.31 -12.94 -11.69
CA CYS A 43 -19.69 -12.43 -12.91
C CYS A 43 -20.46 -12.89 -14.16
N ILE A 44 -21.01 -11.93 -14.90
CA ILE A 44 -21.85 -12.16 -16.09
C ILE A 44 -21.05 -12.45 -17.37
N GLN A 45 -19.73 -12.67 -17.29
CA GLN A 45 -18.87 -12.99 -18.44
C GLN A 45 -19.09 -12.04 -19.63
N CYS A 46 -18.87 -10.74 -19.40
CA CYS A 46 -19.12 -9.69 -20.38
C CYS A 46 -18.31 -9.92 -21.66
N LYS A 47 -18.96 -9.88 -22.83
CA LYS A 47 -18.28 -9.92 -24.14
C LYS A 47 -17.27 -8.77 -24.33
N LYS A 48 -17.56 -7.60 -23.75
CA LYS A 48 -16.64 -6.44 -23.69
C LYS A 48 -16.36 -6.12 -22.22
N PRO A 49 -15.30 -6.70 -21.63
CA PRO A 49 -15.09 -6.63 -20.19
C PRO A 49 -14.42 -5.32 -19.77
N LYS A 50 -15.23 -4.30 -19.48
CA LYS A 50 -14.75 -2.98 -19.01
C LYS A 50 -13.94 -3.04 -17.72
N CYS A 51 -14.10 -4.09 -16.91
CA CYS A 51 -13.27 -4.32 -15.73
C CYS A 51 -11.78 -4.48 -16.07
N VAL A 52 -11.45 -5.04 -17.24
CA VAL A 52 -10.07 -5.17 -17.74
C VAL A 52 -9.49 -3.80 -18.08
N GLU A 53 -10.27 -2.94 -18.75
CA GLU A 53 -9.88 -1.53 -19.02
C GLU A 53 -9.67 -0.72 -17.73
N GLY A 54 -10.39 -1.05 -16.66
CA GLY A 54 -10.22 -0.45 -15.34
C GLY A 54 -9.03 -0.97 -14.54
N CYS A 55 -8.40 -2.05 -14.99
CA CYS A 55 -7.20 -2.61 -14.34
C CYS A 55 -5.94 -2.00 -14.97
N PRO A 56 -5.07 -1.33 -14.20
CA PRO A 56 -3.87 -0.67 -14.75
C PRO A 56 -2.93 -1.60 -15.52
N VAL A 57 -2.87 -2.88 -15.15
CA VAL A 57 -2.03 -3.90 -15.83
C VAL A 57 -2.82 -4.80 -16.78
N GLY A 58 -4.13 -4.53 -16.95
CA GLY A 58 -4.98 -5.26 -17.89
C GLY A 58 -5.13 -6.75 -17.54
N VAL A 59 -5.26 -7.10 -16.25
CA VAL A 59 -5.56 -8.48 -15.83
C VAL A 59 -6.79 -9.00 -16.59
N GLU A 60 -6.69 -10.23 -17.09
CA GLU A 60 -7.77 -10.91 -17.81
C GLU A 60 -8.86 -11.39 -16.84
N ILE A 61 -9.58 -10.44 -16.25
CA ILE A 61 -10.51 -10.65 -15.14
C ILE A 61 -11.58 -11.71 -15.42
N PRO A 62 -12.29 -11.68 -16.57
CA PRO A 62 -13.28 -12.72 -16.87
C PRO A 62 -12.67 -14.11 -16.97
N THR A 63 -11.43 -14.22 -17.48
CA THR A 63 -10.74 -15.49 -17.68
C THR A 63 -10.44 -16.18 -16.35
N PHE A 64 -9.80 -15.49 -15.40
CA PHE A 64 -9.48 -16.13 -14.11
C PHE A 64 -10.75 -16.42 -13.30
N ILE A 65 -11.78 -15.55 -13.39
CA ILE A 65 -13.05 -15.79 -12.71
C ILE A 65 -13.77 -17.00 -13.32
N LEU A 66 -13.72 -17.18 -14.65
CA LEU A 66 -14.32 -18.35 -15.30
C LEU A 66 -13.62 -19.64 -14.84
N ALA A 67 -12.29 -19.67 -14.86
CA ALA A 67 -11.52 -20.81 -14.39
C ALA A 67 -11.84 -21.15 -12.92
N LEU A 68 -11.94 -20.14 -12.05
CA LEU A 68 -12.40 -20.31 -10.67
C LEU A 68 -13.81 -20.92 -10.56
N ARG A 69 -14.76 -20.49 -11.40
CA ARG A 69 -16.14 -21.05 -11.42
C ARG A 69 -16.17 -22.50 -11.87
N GLU A 70 -15.29 -22.87 -12.79
CA GLU A 70 -15.17 -24.23 -13.34
C GLU A 70 -14.33 -25.16 -12.44
N GLY A 71 -13.77 -24.63 -11.35
CA GLY A 71 -12.91 -25.37 -10.42
C GLY A 71 -11.47 -25.54 -10.91
N ASP A 72 -11.11 -24.92 -12.04
CA ASP A 72 -9.73 -24.89 -12.57
C ASP A 72 -8.90 -23.81 -11.85
N MET A 73 -8.52 -24.12 -10.62
CA MET A 73 -7.67 -23.23 -9.82
C MET A 73 -6.28 -22.99 -10.42
N PRO A 74 -5.54 -24.01 -10.94
CA PRO A 74 -4.29 -23.77 -11.65
C PRO A 74 -4.44 -22.81 -12.84
N GLY A 75 -5.49 -22.97 -13.66
CA GLY A 75 -5.78 -22.07 -14.78
C GLY A 75 -6.13 -20.65 -14.32
N ALA A 76 -6.83 -20.50 -13.20
CA ALA A 76 -7.10 -19.20 -12.59
C ALA A 76 -5.81 -18.48 -12.18
N VAL A 77 -4.88 -19.19 -11.52
CA VAL A 77 -3.58 -18.63 -11.12
C VAL A 77 -2.76 -18.25 -12.34
N GLN A 78 -2.69 -19.11 -13.35
CA GLN A 78 -1.97 -18.84 -14.59
C GLN A 78 -2.54 -17.60 -15.30
N ALA A 79 -3.88 -17.46 -15.33
CA ALA A 79 -4.54 -16.30 -15.92
C ALA A 79 -4.18 -14.98 -15.21
N LEU A 80 -4.08 -14.98 -13.88
CA LEU A 80 -3.59 -13.81 -13.13
C LEU A 80 -2.12 -13.52 -13.43
N LYS A 81 -1.25 -14.52 -13.30
CA LYS A 81 0.21 -14.36 -13.39
C LYS A 81 0.72 -13.98 -14.79
N ARG A 82 -0.10 -14.13 -15.83
CA ARG A 82 0.19 -13.62 -17.19
C ARG A 82 0.30 -12.10 -17.27
N LYS A 83 -0.40 -11.37 -16.39
CA LYS A 83 -0.45 -9.89 -16.41
C LYS A 83 -0.03 -9.25 -15.09
N ASN A 84 -0.13 -9.98 -13.99
CA ASN A 84 0.22 -9.47 -12.66
C ASN A 84 1.24 -10.38 -11.99
N SER A 85 2.42 -9.86 -11.71
CA SER A 85 3.48 -10.59 -11.01
C SER A 85 3.28 -10.62 -9.49
N LEU A 86 2.33 -9.87 -8.94
CA LEU A 86 2.10 -9.69 -7.50
C LEU A 86 0.61 -9.82 -7.09
N PRO A 87 -0.13 -10.85 -7.54
CA PRO A 87 -1.59 -10.94 -7.33
C PRO A 87 -1.98 -11.04 -5.84
N GLY A 88 -1.16 -11.68 -5.00
CA GLY A 88 -1.39 -11.76 -3.57
C GLY A 88 -1.34 -10.40 -2.86
N ILE A 89 -0.64 -9.43 -3.45
CA ILE A 89 -0.57 -8.05 -2.97
C ILE A 89 -1.72 -7.22 -3.56
N CYS A 90 -1.89 -7.23 -4.89
CA CYS A 90 -2.87 -6.39 -5.59
C CYS A 90 -4.31 -6.63 -5.12
N GLY A 91 -4.70 -7.89 -4.91
CA GLY A 91 -6.04 -8.23 -4.39
C GLY A 91 -6.33 -7.62 -3.01
N ARG A 92 -5.30 -7.29 -2.22
CA ARG A 92 -5.42 -6.71 -0.88
C ARG A 92 -5.41 -5.19 -0.87
N VAL A 93 -4.56 -4.56 -1.68
CA VAL A 93 -4.22 -3.13 -1.52
C VAL A 93 -4.69 -2.23 -2.66
N CYS A 94 -5.11 -2.78 -3.80
CA CYS A 94 -5.64 -1.96 -4.88
C CYS A 94 -6.91 -1.21 -4.40
N PRO A 95 -7.08 0.07 -4.78
CA PRO A 95 -8.32 0.79 -4.54
C PRO A 95 -9.33 0.41 -5.63
N GLN A 96 -9.94 -0.77 -5.53
CA GLN A 96 -10.78 -1.33 -6.57
C GLN A 96 -11.99 -0.43 -6.91
N GLU A 97 -12.47 0.35 -5.94
CA GLU A 97 -13.56 1.32 -6.04
C GLU A 97 -13.32 2.43 -7.06
N VAL A 98 -12.06 2.68 -7.44
CA VAL A 98 -11.67 3.61 -8.52
C VAL A 98 -10.95 2.92 -9.68
N GLN A 99 -10.92 1.58 -9.70
CA GLN A 99 -10.23 0.76 -10.70
C GLN A 99 -11.17 -0.28 -11.32
N CYS A 100 -10.81 -1.56 -11.31
CA CYS A 100 -11.50 -2.64 -12.00
C CYS A 100 -12.98 -2.80 -11.57
N GLU A 101 -13.27 -2.65 -10.27
CA GLU A 101 -14.64 -2.78 -9.75
C GLU A 101 -15.50 -1.57 -10.12
N SER A 102 -14.93 -0.36 -10.16
CA SER A 102 -15.62 0.85 -10.65
C SER A 102 -16.12 0.72 -12.10
N ARG A 103 -15.41 -0.07 -12.91
CA ARG A 103 -15.72 -0.31 -14.33
C ARG A 103 -16.56 -1.57 -14.56
N CYS A 104 -16.83 -2.36 -13.52
CA CYS A 104 -17.68 -3.53 -13.62
C CYS A 104 -19.09 -3.13 -14.11
N VAL A 105 -19.68 -3.89 -15.03
CA VAL A 105 -21.03 -3.59 -15.56
C VAL A 105 -22.08 -3.60 -14.44
N LEU A 106 -21.91 -4.47 -13.44
CA LEU A 106 -22.80 -4.54 -12.27
C LEU A 106 -22.60 -3.37 -11.29
N ALA A 107 -21.52 -2.60 -11.39
CA ALA A 107 -21.32 -1.39 -10.57
C ALA A 107 -22.43 -0.36 -10.80
N LYS A 108 -22.98 -0.29 -12.03
CA LYS A 108 -24.13 0.58 -12.36
C LYS A 108 -25.41 0.23 -11.59
N LYS A 109 -25.48 -0.98 -11.03
CA LYS A 109 -26.58 -1.45 -10.18
C LYS A 109 -26.19 -1.47 -8.69
N GLY A 110 -25.09 -0.81 -8.32
CA GLY A 110 -24.59 -0.75 -6.95
C GLY A 110 -23.90 -2.03 -6.44
N ALA A 111 -23.68 -3.02 -7.31
CA ALA A 111 -23.22 -4.34 -6.88
C ALA A 111 -22.11 -4.91 -7.79
N PRO A 112 -20.94 -4.25 -7.89
CA PRO A 112 -19.82 -4.78 -8.67
C PRO A 112 -19.42 -6.18 -8.18
N VAL A 113 -18.82 -6.96 -9.08
CA VAL A 113 -18.14 -8.20 -8.70
C VAL A 113 -16.94 -7.82 -7.83
N ALA A 114 -16.71 -8.52 -6.73
CA ALA A 114 -15.59 -8.29 -5.82
C ALA A 114 -14.28 -8.86 -6.38
N ILE A 115 -13.81 -8.28 -7.48
CA ILE A 115 -12.67 -8.73 -8.26
C ILE A 115 -11.42 -8.83 -7.40
N GLY A 116 -11.13 -7.82 -6.56
CA GLY A 116 -9.95 -7.85 -5.70
C GLY A 116 -9.97 -8.99 -4.69
N ARG A 117 -11.15 -9.33 -4.16
CA ARG A 117 -11.35 -10.43 -3.20
C ARG A 117 -11.17 -11.80 -3.88
N LEU A 118 -11.63 -11.94 -5.12
CA LEU A 118 -11.43 -13.15 -5.92
C LEU A 118 -9.96 -13.31 -6.34
N GLU A 119 -9.30 -12.23 -6.76
CA GLU A 119 -7.85 -12.23 -7.06
C GLU A 119 -7.05 -12.66 -5.84
N ARG A 120 -7.36 -12.08 -4.67
CA ARG A 120 -6.78 -12.50 -3.38
C ARG A 120 -7.00 -13.98 -3.11
N TYR A 121 -8.24 -14.48 -3.24
CA TYR A 121 -8.56 -15.88 -2.97
C TYR A 121 -7.73 -16.84 -3.84
N VAL A 122 -7.62 -16.54 -5.14
CA VAL A 122 -6.83 -17.36 -6.07
C VAL A 122 -5.34 -17.33 -5.73
N ALA A 123 -4.81 -16.15 -5.37
CA ALA A 123 -3.42 -16.01 -4.96
C ALA A 123 -3.11 -16.73 -3.62
N ASP A 124 -4.01 -16.65 -2.65
CA ASP A 124 -3.87 -17.34 -1.35
C ASP A 124 -3.94 -18.87 -1.54
N TRP A 125 -4.79 -19.36 -2.46
CA TRP A 125 -4.83 -20.77 -2.83
C TRP A 125 -3.50 -21.24 -3.47
N ASP A 126 -2.93 -20.46 -4.39
CA ASP A 126 -1.63 -20.78 -5.01
C ASP A 126 -0.55 -20.92 -3.95
N LEU A 127 -0.48 -19.94 -3.04
CA LEU A 127 0.50 -19.94 -1.96
C LEU A 127 0.38 -21.18 -1.05
N SER A 128 -0.84 -21.59 -0.72
CA SER A 128 -1.08 -22.73 0.16
C SER A 128 -0.78 -24.08 -0.50
N THR A 129 -0.93 -24.19 -1.82
CA THR A 129 -0.81 -25.47 -2.53
C THR A 129 0.52 -25.62 -3.26
N LYS A 130 1.16 -24.52 -3.69
CA LYS A 130 2.35 -24.50 -4.54
C LYS A 130 2.20 -25.35 -5.81
N LYS A 131 0.98 -25.48 -6.31
CA LYS A 131 0.63 -26.36 -7.45
C LYS A 131 0.65 -25.65 -8.81
N CYS A 132 0.87 -24.34 -8.86
CA CYS A 132 0.93 -23.63 -10.12
C CYS A 132 2.19 -24.01 -10.90
N PRO A 133 2.06 -24.36 -12.21
CA PRO A 133 3.22 -24.61 -13.05
C PRO A 133 4.14 -23.39 -13.13
N VAL A 134 5.43 -23.66 -13.26
CA VAL A 134 6.49 -22.65 -13.44
C VAL A 134 6.18 -21.84 -14.71
N CYS A 135 6.28 -20.51 -14.63
CA CYS A 135 6.13 -19.67 -15.82
C CYS A 135 7.19 -20.04 -16.86
N GLU A 136 6.79 -20.14 -18.13
CA GLU A 136 7.73 -20.36 -19.23
C GLU A 136 8.71 -19.19 -19.30
N LEU A 137 10.01 -19.52 -19.28
CA LEU A 137 11.10 -18.57 -19.49
C LEU A 137 11.53 -18.64 -20.96
N LEU A 138 11.70 -17.50 -21.60
CA LEU A 138 12.33 -17.45 -22.92
C LEU A 138 13.82 -17.85 -22.80
N PRO A 139 14.43 -18.33 -23.91
CA PRO A 139 15.84 -18.66 -23.93
C PRO A 139 16.73 -17.48 -23.50
N PRO A 140 17.92 -17.73 -22.91
CA PRO A 140 18.82 -16.67 -22.49
C PRO A 140 19.16 -15.71 -23.62
N SER A 141 18.87 -14.42 -23.39
CA SER A 141 19.15 -13.33 -24.32
C SER A 141 20.62 -12.91 -24.36
N GLY A 142 21.42 -13.32 -23.37
CA GLY A 142 22.79 -12.87 -23.15
C GLY A 142 22.92 -11.44 -22.59
N LYS A 143 21.80 -10.76 -22.30
CA LYS A 143 21.77 -9.38 -21.79
C LYS A 143 21.63 -9.32 -20.27
N LYS A 144 22.30 -8.34 -19.64
CA LYS A 144 22.26 -8.07 -18.21
C LYS A 144 21.50 -6.78 -17.91
N VAL A 145 20.58 -6.81 -16.95
CA VAL A 145 19.79 -5.65 -16.54
C VAL A 145 19.87 -5.45 -15.03
N ALA A 146 20.15 -4.22 -14.61
CA ALA A 146 20.11 -3.80 -13.22
C ALA A 146 18.78 -3.09 -12.91
N VAL A 147 18.12 -3.51 -11.83
CA VAL A 147 16.87 -2.91 -11.35
C VAL A 147 17.16 -2.24 -10.01
N VAL A 148 17.01 -0.93 -9.91
CA VAL A 148 17.30 -0.17 -8.69
C VAL A 148 16.00 0.06 -7.92
N GLY A 149 15.90 -0.56 -6.74
CA GLY A 149 14.73 -0.56 -5.87
C GLY A 149 13.89 -1.83 -6.01
N SER A 150 13.57 -2.48 -4.88
CA SER A 150 12.78 -3.72 -4.83
C SER A 150 11.29 -3.48 -4.52
N GLY A 151 10.78 -2.27 -4.78
CA GLY A 151 9.36 -1.99 -4.67
C GLY A 151 8.53 -2.73 -5.73
N PRO A 152 7.19 -2.57 -5.73
CA PRO A 152 6.30 -3.23 -6.69
C PRO A 152 6.74 -3.07 -8.16
N ALA A 153 7.17 -1.86 -8.53
CA ALA A 153 7.66 -1.55 -9.87
C ALA A 153 8.93 -2.35 -10.23
N GLY A 154 9.92 -2.36 -9.34
CA GLY A 154 11.17 -3.10 -9.55
C GLY A 154 10.96 -4.61 -9.60
N LEU A 155 10.17 -5.17 -8.67
CA LEU A 155 9.84 -6.60 -8.67
C LEU A 155 9.10 -7.04 -9.93
N THR A 156 8.15 -6.23 -10.39
CA THR A 156 7.40 -6.53 -11.63
C THR A 156 8.31 -6.45 -12.85
N CYS A 157 9.11 -5.38 -12.96
CA CYS A 157 10.08 -5.20 -14.03
C CYS A 157 11.09 -6.37 -14.06
N ALA A 158 11.61 -6.76 -12.91
CA ALA A 158 12.57 -7.86 -12.81
C ALA A 158 11.95 -9.20 -13.21
N ALA A 159 10.71 -9.49 -12.79
CA ALA A 159 10.00 -10.70 -13.16
C ALA A 159 9.79 -10.80 -14.68
N ASP A 160 9.36 -9.70 -15.31
CA ASP A 160 9.10 -9.68 -16.75
C ASP A 160 10.39 -9.77 -17.57
N LEU A 161 11.44 -9.05 -17.17
CA LEU A 161 12.75 -9.16 -17.81
C LEU A 161 13.37 -10.55 -17.68
N ALA A 162 13.21 -11.20 -16.52
CA ALA A 162 13.65 -12.58 -16.33
C ALA A 162 12.89 -13.57 -17.22
N ARG A 163 11.57 -13.42 -17.33
CA ARG A 163 10.74 -14.20 -18.29
C ARG A 163 11.17 -13.98 -19.74
N MET A 164 11.66 -12.78 -20.07
CA MET A 164 12.20 -12.46 -21.39
C MET A 164 13.62 -13.02 -21.64
N GLY A 165 14.19 -13.76 -20.67
CA GLY A 165 15.51 -14.39 -20.80
C GLY A 165 16.68 -13.45 -20.48
N HIS A 166 16.45 -12.31 -19.83
CA HIS A 166 17.53 -11.42 -19.37
C HIS A 166 18.08 -11.86 -18.02
N SER A 167 19.38 -11.63 -17.79
CA SER A 167 19.99 -11.79 -16.46
C SER A 167 19.73 -10.54 -15.63
N VAL A 168 18.95 -10.65 -14.56
CA VAL A 168 18.48 -9.50 -13.78
C VAL A 168 19.06 -9.52 -12.37
N THR A 169 19.56 -8.37 -11.93
CA THR A 169 19.93 -8.11 -10.52
C THR A 169 19.13 -6.92 -10.00
N VAL A 170 18.43 -7.10 -8.88
CA VAL A 170 17.73 -6.03 -8.16
C VAL A 170 18.62 -5.54 -7.03
N PHE A 171 18.87 -4.24 -6.97
CA PHE A 171 19.60 -3.59 -5.89
C PHE A 171 18.61 -2.86 -4.97
N GLU A 172 18.62 -3.19 -3.69
CA GLU A 172 17.73 -2.62 -2.67
C GLU A 172 18.56 -1.95 -1.57
N ALA A 173 18.16 -0.74 -1.17
CA ALA A 173 18.86 0.05 -0.17
C ALA A 173 18.65 -0.47 1.26
N LEU A 174 17.52 -1.11 1.53
CA LEU A 174 17.16 -1.67 2.84
C LEU A 174 17.64 -3.12 2.99
N HIS A 175 17.62 -3.60 4.24
CA HIS A 175 17.95 -4.97 4.62
C HIS A 175 16.81 -5.99 4.35
N ASP A 176 15.69 -5.55 3.78
CA ASP A 176 14.58 -6.42 3.37
C ASP A 176 13.97 -5.88 2.06
N GLY A 177 13.50 -6.79 1.21
CA GLY A 177 12.97 -6.47 -0.12
C GLY A 177 11.47 -6.16 -0.10
N GLY A 178 10.98 -5.34 -1.04
CA GLY A 178 9.55 -5.06 -1.23
C GLY A 178 9.16 -3.58 -1.10
N GLY A 179 10.09 -2.72 -0.66
CA GLY A 179 9.84 -1.28 -0.48
C GLY A 179 8.63 -1.01 0.42
N VAL A 180 7.69 -0.17 -0.03
CA VAL A 180 6.50 0.23 0.74
C VAL A 180 5.65 -0.97 1.21
N LEU A 181 5.73 -2.11 0.53
CA LEU A 181 5.04 -3.34 0.91
C LEU A 181 5.55 -3.90 2.25
N VAL A 182 6.81 -3.63 2.60
CA VAL A 182 7.45 -4.07 3.85
C VAL A 182 7.49 -2.97 4.89
N TYR A 183 8.01 -1.78 4.57
CA TYR A 183 8.17 -0.73 5.59
C TYR A 183 6.91 0.16 5.76
N GLY A 184 6.04 0.25 4.76
CA GLY A 184 4.92 1.21 4.75
C GLY A 184 3.59 0.60 5.15
N ILE A 185 3.10 -0.37 4.36
CA ILE A 185 1.78 -0.97 4.56
C ILE A 185 1.82 -1.93 5.76
N PRO A 186 1.00 -1.75 6.81
CA PRO A 186 1.08 -2.62 7.99
C PRO A 186 0.61 -4.05 7.76
N GLU A 187 1.04 -4.96 8.64
CA GLU A 187 0.73 -6.39 8.61
C GLU A 187 -0.78 -6.69 8.69
N PHE A 188 -1.55 -5.83 9.35
CA PHE A 188 -3.00 -5.96 9.45
C PHE A 188 -3.75 -5.70 8.12
N ARG A 189 -3.07 -5.16 7.11
CA ARG A 189 -3.59 -4.96 5.75
C ARG A 189 -2.86 -5.80 4.71
N LEU A 190 -1.55 -5.95 4.86
CA LEU A 190 -0.70 -6.74 3.97
C LEU A 190 0.28 -7.59 4.79
N PRO A 191 -0.04 -8.88 5.01
CA PRO A 191 0.82 -9.77 5.77
C PRO A 191 2.19 -9.94 5.11
N LYS A 192 3.26 -9.91 5.92
CA LYS A 192 4.63 -9.87 5.39
C LYS A 192 5.08 -11.19 4.78
N ASN A 193 4.49 -12.29 5.22
CA ASN A 193 4.68 -13.60 4.59
C ASN A 193 4.19 -13.62 3.13
N ILE A 194 3.12 -12.91 2.80
CA ILE A 194 2.63 -12.79 1.41
C ILE A 194 3.66 -12.05 0.56
N VAL A 195 4.15 -10.90 1.04
CA VAL A 195 5.19 -10.11 0.34
C VAL A 195 6.44 -10.93 0.10
N ARG A 196 6.93 -11.64 1.13
CA ARG A 196 8.09 -12.53 1.00
C ARG A 196 7.86 -13.63 -0.02
N SER A 197 6.66 -14.22 -0.05
CA SER A 197 6.34 -15.29 -1.00
C SER A 197 6.34 -14.80 -2.44
N GLU A 198 5.84 -13.58 -2.67
CA GLU A 198 5.89 -12.95 -4.00
C GLU A 198 7.33 -12.61 -4.42
N ILE A 199 8.18 -12.17 -3.49
CA ILE A 199 9.61 -11.95 -3.76
C ILE A 199 10.32 -13.27 -4.07
N GLU A 200 10.04 -14.35 -3.32
CA GLU A 200 10.59 -15.68 -3.60
C GLU A 200 10.12 -16.20 -4.96
N TYR A 201 8.89 -15.90 -5.37
CA TYR A 201 8.43 -16.18 -6.72
C TYR A 201 9.27 -15.43 -7.77
N VAL A 202 9.54 -14.14 -7.59
CA VAL A 202 10.41 -13.38 -8.51
C VAL A 202 11.84 -13.96 -8.55
N LYS A 203 12.40 -14.32 -7.39
CA LYS A 203 13.72 -14.97 -7.30
C LYS A 203 13.74 -16.34 -7.99
N SER A 204 12.63 -17.09 -7.96
CA SER A 204 12.52 -18.39 -8.61
C SER A 204 12.64 -18.31 -10.14
N LEU A 205 12.45 -17.12 -10.73
CA LEU A 205 12.69 -16.83 -12.14
C LEU A 205 14.18 -16.60 -12.48
N GLY A 206 15.09 -16.72 -11.50
CA GLY A 206 16.53 -16.49 -11.68
C GLY A 206 16.98 -15.06 -11.38
N VAL A 207 16.09 -14.21 -10.86
CA VAL A 207 16.40 -12.84 -10.44
C VAL A 207 17.27 -12.86 -9.17
N LYS A 208 18.38 -12.13 -9.19
CA LYS A 208 19.21 -11.89 -7.99
C LYS A 208 18.71 -10.66 -7.24
N LEU A 209 18.74 -10.69 -5.91
CA LEU A 209 18.38 -9.57 -5.04
C LEU A 209 19.55 -9.26 -4.12
N GLU A 210 20.15 -8.10 -4.32
CA GLU A 210 21.25 -7.55 -3.51
C GLU A 210 20.65 -6.50 -2.55
N LEU A 211 20.60 -6.85 -1.27
CA LEU A 211 20.11 -5.97 -0.20
C LEU A 211 21.22 -5.03 0.28
N ASP A 212 20.88 -4.09 1.15
CA ASP A 212 21.83 -3.14 1.78
C ASP A 212 22.72 -2.37 0.78
N SER A 213 22.19 -2.18 -0.44
CA SER A 213 22.88 -1.65 -1.61
C SER A 213 22.29 -0.30 -2.03
N VAL A 214 22.90 0.78 -1.52
CA VAL A 214 22.47 2.16 -1.77
C VAL A 214 23.09 2.70 -3.06
N VAL A 215 22.40 2.49 -4.18
CA VAL A 215 22.76 3.07 -5.48
C VAL A 215 22.67 4.60 -5.44
N GLY A 216 23.64 5.28 -6.04
CA GLY A 216 23.89 6.73 -5.95
C GLY A 216 24.83 7.12 -4.83
N ARG A 217 25.17 6.19 -3.91
CA ARG A 217 26.14 6.42 -2.83
C ARG A 217 27.24 5.36 -2.79
N GLN A 218 26.88 4.10 -2.51
CA GLN A 218 27.84 2.99 -2.47
C GLN A 218 28.25 2.57 -3.89
N VAL A 219 27.27 2.47 -4.79
CA VAL A 219 27.46 2.15 -6.21
C VAL A 219 26.90 3.28 -7.05
N GLN A 220 27.67 3.79 -8.00
CA GLN A 220 27.24 4.85 -8.90
C GLN A 220 26.56 4.25 -10.15
N ILE A 221 25.64 4.98 -10.78
CA ILE A 221 24.97 4.52 -12.02
C ILE A 221 26.00 4.17 -13.10
N LYS A 222 27.03 4.99 -13.27
CA LYS A 222 28.14 4.72 -14.21
C LYS A 222 28.87 3.42 -13.89
N GLY A 223 29.12 3.16 -12.60
CA GLY A 223 29.75 1.93 -12.14
C GLY A 223 28.97 0.69 -12.54
N LEU A 224 27.63 0.72 -12.49
CA LEU A 224 26.80 -0.40 -12.97
C LEU A 224 26.98 -0.64 -14.47
N PHE A 225 27.08 0.40 -15.30
CA PHE A 225 27.38 0.20 -16.72
C PHE A 225 28.80 -0.37 -16.94
N GLU A 226 29.79 0.09 -16.16
CA GLU A 226 31.17 -0.41 -16.20
C GLU A 226 31.29 -1.89 -15.75
N GLU A 227 30.42 -2.33 -14.84
CA GLU A 227 30.28 -3.75 -14.43
C GLU A 227 29.61 -4.64 -15.51
N GLY A 228 29.20 -4.04 -16.63
CA GLY A 228 28.68 -4.75 -17.80
C GLY A 228 27.17 -4.97 -17.81
N TYR A 229 26.40 -4.15 -17.08
CA TYR A 229 24.94 -4.11 -17.25
C TYR A 229 24.58 -3.37 -18.56
N ASP A 230 23.76 -3.98 -19.41
CA ASP A 230 23.31 -3.41 -20.69
C ASP A 230 22.24 -2.33 -20.51
N ALA A 231 21.43 -2.43 -19.45
CA ALA A 231 20.34 -1.51 -19.17
C ALA A 231 20.08 -1.40 -17.65
N LEU A 232 19.50 -0.26 -17.25
CA LEU A 232 19.09 0.01 -15.88
C LEU A 232 17.61 0.42 -15.85
N PHE A 233 16.86 -0.07 -14.86
CA PHE A 233 15.52 0.42 -14.51
C PHE A 233 15.56 1.07 -13.12
N LEU A 234 15.08 2.32 -13.01
CA LEU A 234 15.07 3.06 -11.76
C LEU A 234 13.68 3.04 -11.12
N GLY A 235 13.47 2.10 -10.19
CA GLY A 235 12.24 1.88 -9.44
C GLY A 235 12.28 2.39 -8.00
N ILE A 236 12.96 3.51 -7.74
CA ILE A 236 13.29 4.01 -6.39
C ILE A 236 12.10 4.62 -5.61
N GLY A 237 10.98 4.87 -6.29
CA GLY A 237 9.76 5.42 -5.68
C GLY A 237 9.90 6.83 -5.11
N ALA A 238 8.92 7.20 -4.29
CA ALA A 238 8.86 8.49 -3.58
C ALA A 238 8.91 8.26 -2.07
N GLY A 239 10.11 8.06 -1.53
CA GLY A 239 10.34 7.66 -0.15
C GLY A 239 10.72 8.78 0.82
N ALA A 240 10.97 10.01 0.36
CA ALA A 240 11.34 11.11 1.24
C ALA A 240 10.08 11.79 1.82
N PRO A 241 9.95 11.98 3.15
CA PRO A 241 8.77 12.56 3.74
C PRO A 241 8.63 14.05 3.42
N ARG A 242 7.38 14.52 3.28
CA ARG A 242 7.07 15.95 3.36
C ARG A 242 6.76 16.32 4.81
N PHE A 243 7.27 17.46 5.21
CA PHE A 243 7.00 18.09 6.50
C PHE A 243 6.00 19.23 6.32
N LEU A 244 5.26 19.57 7.38
CA LEU A 244 4.31 20.67 7.43
C LEU A 244 5.01 22.04 7.35
N GLY A 245 6.22 22.13 7.90
CA GLY A 245 6.97 23.39 8.00
C GLY A 245 6.42 24.33 9.07
N VAL A 246 5.72 23.79 10.06
CA VAL A 246 5.13 24.57 11.17
C VAL A 246 6.06 24.57 12.40
N PRO A 247 6.00 25.61 13.26
CA PRO A 247 6.77 25.62 14.50
C PRO A 247 6.51 24.40 15.38
N GLY A 248 7.57 23.84 15.99
CA GLY A 248 7.49 22.70 16.90
C GLY A 248 7.42 21.33 16.23
N GLU A 249 7.46 21.23 14.90
CA GLU A 249 7.47 19.95 14.17
C GLU A 249 8.69 19.06 14.49
N ASN A 250 9.74 19.63 15.08
CA ASN A 250 10.95 18.95 15.54
C ASN A 250 10.92 18.51 17.02
N LEU A 251 9.79 18.67 17.72
CA LEU A 251 9.64 18.23 19.11
C LEU A 251 9.69 16.70 19.23
N SER A 252 10.18 16.21 20.37
CA SER A 252 10.20 14.77 20.65
C SER A 252 8.77 14.22 20.75
N GLY A 253 8.50 13.14 20.01
CA GLY A 253 7.15 12.57 19.88
C GLY A 253 6.38 13.06 18.66
N VAL A 254 6.94 13.98 17.86
CA VAL A 254 6.49 14.25 16.49
C VAL A 254 7.29 13.36 15.53
N TYR A 255 6.59 12.57 14.72
CA TYR A 255 7.17 11.63 13.75
C TYR A 255 6.78 12.02 12.33
N SER A 256 7.67 11.78 11.38
CA SER A 256 7.20 11.54 10.00
C SER A 256 6.48 10.19 9.94
N ALA A 257 5.43 10.07 9.12
CA ALA A 257 4.78 8.77 8.94
C ALA A 257 5.72 7.70 8.41
N ASN A 258 6.72 8.09 7.60
CA ASN A 258 7.75 7.19 7.10
C ASN A 258 8.57 6.59 8.25
N GLU A 259 9.05 7.42 9.19
CA GLU A 259 9.76 6.92 10.37
C GLU A 259 8.85 6.05 11.23
N TYR A 260 7.66 6.55 11.55
CA TYR A 260 6.71 5.86 12.43
C TYR A 260 6.37 4.46 11.90
N LEU A 261 5.95 4.37 10.63
CA LEU A 261 5.60 3.11 9.99
C LEU A 261 6.83 2.23 9.75
N THR A 262 8.00 2.78 9.46
CA THR A 262 9.23 1.97 9.34
C THR A 262 9.57 1.30 10.66
N ARG A 263 9.51 2.03 11.79
CA ARG A 263 9.69 1.47 13.13
C ARG A 263 8.66 0.38 13.42
N VAL A 264 7.39 0.64 13.14
CA VAL A 264 6.30 -0.33 13.39
C VAL A 264 6.44 -1.56 12.51
N ASN A 265 6.64 -1.40 11.20
CA ASN A 265 6.49 -2.48 10.24
C ASN A 265 7.80 -3.21 9.94
N LEU A 266 8.84 -2.48 9.54
CA LEU A 266 10.13 -3.07 9.18
C LEU A 266 10.86 -3.53 10.44
N MET A 267 10.94 -2.64 11.44
CA MET A 267 11.67 -2.92 12.68
C MET A 267 10.84 -3.63 13.75
N LYS A 268 9.54 -3.85 13.50
CA LYS A 268 8.61 -4.53 14.40
C LYS A 268 8.58 -3.97 15.83
N ALA A 269 8.71 -2.65 15.98
CA ALA A 269 8.77 -1.99 17.27
C ALA A 269 7.54 -2.24 18.17
N TYR A 270 6.41 -2.67 17.60
CA TYR A 270 5.23 -3.11 18.37
C TYR A 270 5.48 -4.37 19.22
N LYS A 271 6.55 -5.12 18.94
CA LYS A 271 7.00 -6.30 19.69
C LYS A 271 8.12 -6.01 20.69
N PHE A 272 8.55 -4.76 20.84
CA PHE A 272 9.60 -4.40 21.82
C PHE A 272 9.24 -4.94 23.23
N PRO A 273 10.16 -5.61 23.96
CA PRO A 273 11.60 -5.74 23.69
C PRO A 273 12.04 -7.01 22.93
N GLU A 274 11.13 -7.79 22.30
CA GLU A 274 11.52 -8.93 21.43
C GLU A 274 12.35 -8.46 20.23
N TYR A 275 12.07 -7.25 19.74
CA TYR A 275 12.87 -6.53 18.75
C TYR A 275 13.44 -5.27 19.38
N ASP A 276 14.68 -4.93 19.01
CA ASP A 276 15.46 -3.90 19.71
C ASP A 276 14.97 -2.46 19.45
N THR A 277 14.27 -2.21 18.35
CA THR A 277 13.84 -0.86 17.98
C THR A 277 12.67 -0.41 18.85
N PRO A 278 12.81 0.69 19.63
CA PRO A 278 11.71 1.20 20.42
C PRO A 278 10.77 2.09 19.58
N ILE A 279 9.56 2.28 20.11
CA ILE A 279 8.60 3.28 19.65
C ILE A 279 7.86 3.86 20.85
N LYS A 280 7.59 5.17 20.83
CA LYS A 280 6.78 5.82 21.87
C LYS A 280 5.33 5.34 21.77
N LYS A 281 4.80 4.78 22.86
CA LYS A 281 3.37 4.46 23.01
C LYS A 281 2.64 5.68 23.53
N GLY A 282 2.07 6.48 22.63
CA GLY A 282 1.27 7.65 22.99
C GLY A 282 -0.10 7.26 23.54
N LYS A 283 -0.67 8.08 24.44
CA LYS A 283 -2.06 7.94 24.90
C LYS A 283 -3.01 8.73 24.00
N LYS A 284 -2.64 9.96 23.66
CA LYS A 284 -3.37 10.84 22.72
C LYS A 284 -2.53 11.10 21.49
N VAL A 285 -2.89 10.45 20.39
CA VAL A 285 -2.13 10.50 19.14
C VAL A 285 -2.87 11.28 18.07
N ALA A 286 -2.23 12.28 17.47
CA ALA A 286 -2.74 12.95 16.27
C ALA A 286 -2.00 12.48 15.03
N VAL A 287 -2.73 12.17 13.98
CA VAL A 287 -2.21 11.80 12.66
C VAL A 287 -2.66 12.83 11.64
N VAL A 288 -1.73 13.58 11.08
CA VAL A 288 -2.03 14.69 10.17
C VAL A 288 -2.01 14.21 8.73
N GLY A 289 -3.18 14.10 8.11
CA GLY A 289 -3.33 13.64 6.72
C GLY A 289 -4.62 12.84 6.50
N GLY A 290 -4.97 12.57 5.24
CA GLY A 290 -6.20 11.86 4.88
C GLY A 290 -6.02 10.66 3.94
N GLY A 291 -4.78 10.29 3.61
CA GLY A 291 -4.47 9.16 2.72
C GLY A 291 -4.28 7.84 3.45
N ASN A 292 -3.98 6.77 2.70
CA ASN A 292 -3.73 5.44 3.27
C ASN A 292 -2.61 5.46 4.33
N VAL A 293 -1.56 6.26 4.13
CA VAL A 293 -0.47 6.42 5.11
C VAL A 293 -0.98 6.97 6.45
N ALA A 294 -1.96 7.89 6.42
CA ALA A 294 -2.59 8.41 7.63
C ALA A 294 -3.45 7.32 8.31
N MET A 295 -4.25 6.58 7.53
CA MET A 295 -5.05 5.48 8.06
C MET A 295 -4.17 4.39 8.69
N ASP A 296 -3.08 4.02 8.02
CA ASP A 296 -2.13 3.02 8.50
C ASP A 296 -1.44 3.47 9.79
N SER A 297 -1.06 4.74 9.88
CA SER A 297 -0.45 5.33 11.08
C SER A 297 -1.43 5.38 12.25
N ALA A 298 -2.66 5.84 12.02
CA ALA A 298 -3.70 5.94 13.05
C ALA A 298 -4.08 4.56 13.60
N ARG A 299 -4.32 3.60 12.71
CA ARG A 299 -4.67 2.22 13.09
C ARG A 299 -3.52 1.47 13.76
N SER A 300 -2.27 1.82 13.42
CA SER A 300 -1.09 1.31 14.14
C SER A 300 -1.00 1.91 15.54
N ALA A 301 -1.29 3.21 15.72
CA ALA A 301 -1.35 3.84 17.04
C ALA A 301 -2.40 3.19 17.97
N MET A 302 -3.59 2.88 17.44
CA MET A 302 -4.62 2.12 18.18
C MET A 302 -4.07 0.79 18.71
N ARG A 303 -3.35 0.06 17.85
CA ARG A 303 -2.76 -1.26 18.18
C ARG A 303 -1.59 -1.19 19.14
N LEU A 304 -0.87 -0.06 19.17
CA LEU A 304 0.18 0.21 20.15
C LEU A 304 -0.36 0.57 21.53
N GLY A 305 -1.67 0.75 21.66
CA GLY A 305 -2.34 0.94 22.94
C GLY A 305 -2.74 2.39 23.24
N ALA A 306 -2.83 3.26 22.23
CA ALA A 306 -3.35 4.61 22.43
C ALA A 306 -4.79 4.57 22.98
N ASP A 307 -5.07 5.51 23.88
CA ASP A 307 -6.41 5.71 24.46
C ASP A 307 -7.31 6.44 23.46
N GLU A 308 -6.73 7.41 22.74
CA GLU A 308 -7.41 8.28 21.79
C GLU A 308 -6.52 8.53 20.57
N VAL A 309 -7.06 8.33 19.37
CA VAL A 309 -6.35 8.57 18.11
C VAL A 309 -7.20 9.44 17.19
N HIS A 310 -6.64 10.57 16.81
CA HIS A 310 -7.25 11.56 15.94
C HIS A 310 -6.61 11.54 14.55
N VAL A 311 -7.43 11.52 13.51
CA VAL A 311 -7.02 11.86 12.15
C VAL A 311 -7.39 13.32 11.91
N VAL A 312 -6.37 14.17 11.82
CA VAL A 312 -6.52 15.60 11.54
C VAL A 312 -6.42 15.81 10.03
N TYR A 313 -7.53 16.17 9.40
CA TYR A 313 -7.61 16.33 7.95
C TYR A 313 -8.19 17.67 7.54
N ARG A 314 -7.41 18.42 6.76
CA ARG A 314 -7.78 19.77 6.31
C ARG A 314 -8.97 19.85 5.33
N ARG A 315 -9.52 18.72 4.87
CA ARG A 315 -10.69 18.67 3.95
C ARG A 315 -11.81 17.84 4.56
N GLY A 316 -12.92 17.70 3.84
CA GLY A 316 -14.04 16.87 4.26
C GLY A 316 -13.79 15.39 3.99
N ARG A 317 -14.72 14.56 4.47
CA ARG A 317 -14.71 13.10 4.30
C ARG A 317 -14.70 12.69 2.83
N GLU A 318 -15.47 13.38 1.99
CA GLU A 318 -15.61 13.08 0.56
C GLU A 318 -14.29 13.30 -0.22
N GLU A 319 -13.42 14.19 0.27
CA GLU A 319 -12.12 14.46 -0.36
C GLU A 319 -10.99 13.55 0.12
N MET A 320 -11.26 12.59 1.01
CA MET A 320 -10.24 11.68 1.52
C MET A 320 -9.68 10.79 0.40
N PRO A 321 -8.36 10.78 0.15
CA PRO A 321 -7.76 9.93 -0.86
C PRO A 321 -7.46 8.50 -0.37
N ALA A 322 -7.76 8.17 0.89
CA ALA A 322 -7.60 6.82 1.41
C ALA A 322 -8.61 5.85 0.77
N ARG A 323 -8.22 4.58 0.71
CA ARG A 323 -9.09 3.48 0.27
C ARG A 323 -10.28 3.39 1.23
N LEU A 324 -11.49 3.31 0.69
CA LEU A 324 -12.73 3.46 1.47
C LEU A 324 -12.82 2.42 2.60
N GLU A 325 -12.48 1.16 2.29
CA GLU A 325 -12.46 0.07 3.27
C GLU A 325 -11.52 0.35 4.45
N GLU A 326 -10.42 1.08 4.25
CA GLU A 326 -9.48 1.41 5.34
C GLU A 326 -10.00 2.55 6.22
N VAL A 327 -10.75 3.50 5.65
CA VAL A 327 -11.44 4.56 6.40
C VAL A 327 -12.54 3.95 7.27
N GLU A 328 -13.35 3.07 6.70
CA GLU A 328 -14.38 2.32 7.44
C GLU A 328 -13.76 1.48 8.56
N ASN A 329 -12.69 0.74 8.26
CA ASN A 329 -12.00 -0.05 9.27
C ASN A 329 -11.42 0.81 10.40
N ALA A 330 -10.90 2.00 10.10
CA ALA A 330 -10.40 2.95 11.11
C ALA A 330 -11.53 3.48 12.01
N MET A 331 -12.66 3.85 11.43
CA MET A 331 -13.85 4.30 12.18
C MET A 331 -14.39 3.20 13.08
N GLU A 332 -14.54 1.97 12.57
CA GLU A 332 -14.95 0.79 13.34
C GLU A 332 -13.99 0.48 14.50
N GLU A 333 -12.69 0.75 14.33
CA GLU A 333 -11.68 0.54 15.37
C GLU A 333 -11.68 1.62 16.46
N GLY A 334 -12.39 2.75 16.24
CA GLY A 334 -12.53 3.85 17.19
C GLY A 334 -11.65 5.07 16.92
N VAL A 335 -11.08 5.20 15.71
CA VAL A 335 -10.33 6.40 15.30
C VAL A 335 -11.30 7.58 15.14
N ILE A 336 -10.94 8.71 15.75
CA ILE A 336 -11.70 9.98 15.68
C ILE A 336 -11.22 10.77 14.46
N PHE A 337 -12.14 11.39 13.73
CA PHE A 337 -11.82 12.16 12.52
C PHE A 337 -12.15 13.64 12.72
N ASP A 338 -11.11 14.46 12.77
CA ASP A 338 -11.20 15.91 12.81
C ASP A 338 -11.09 16.46 11.38
N PHE A 339 -12.23 16.48 10.70
CA PHE A 339 -12.35 17.06 9.37
C PHE A 339 -12.31 18.58 9.42
N LEU A 340 -11.87 19.17 8.31
CA LEU A 340 -11.72 20.62 8.18
C LEU A 340 -10.83 21.20 9.29
N THR A 341 -9.78 20.47 9.65
CA THR A 341 -8.85 20.87 10.72
C THR A 341 -7.43 20.79 10.20
N ASN A 342 -6.60 21.79 10.50
CA ASN A 342 -5.20 21.82 10.10
C ASN A 342 -4.32 22.33 11.24
N PRO A 343 -3.19 21.68 11.56
CA PRO A 343 -2.27 22.16 12.60
C PRO A 343 -1.53 23.42 12.13
N THR A 344 -1.31 24.36 13.05
CA THR A 344 -0.54 25.61 12.84
C THR A 344 0.77 25.63 13.61
N ARG A 345 0.88 24.91 14.74
CA ARG A 345 2.12 24.67 15.49
C ARG A 345 1.97 23.52 16.49
N PHE A 346 3.09 22.94 16.90
CA PHE A 346 3.18 22.00 18.02
C PHE A 346 3.78 22.68 19.25
N LEU A 347 3.29 22.34 20.42
CA LEU A 347 3.68 22.92 21.70
C LEU A 347 4.31 21.83 22.57
N GLY A 348 5.51 22.13 23.07
CA GLY A 348 6.31 21.20 23.88
C GLY A 348 6.16 21.44 25.38
N ASP A 349 6.48 20.43 26.17
CA ASP A 349 6.74 20.58 27.61
C ASP A 349 8.18 21.05 27.88
N GLU A 350 8.53 21.19 29.16
CA GLU A 350 9.88 21.61 29.62
C GLU A 350 10.99 20.65 29.18
N ARG A 351 10.66 19.41 28.80
CA ARG A 351 11.61 18.38 28.33
C ARG A 351 11.69 18.34 26.80
N GLY A 352 10.99 19.22 26.09
CA GLY A 352 10.94 19.24 24.64
C GLY A 352 10.09 18.12 24.03
N MET A 353 9.19 17.53 24.81
CA MET A 353 8.23 16.54 24.32
C MET A 353 6.95 17.24 23.88
N VAL A 354 6.35 16.82 22.76
CA VAL A 354 5.04 17.35 22.35
C VAL A 354 3.98 17.07 23.44
N LYS A 355 3.21 18.10 23.79
CA LYS A 355 2.14 18.07 24.80
C LYS A 355 0.79 18.51 24.22
N SER A 356 0.81 19.39 23.23
CA SER A 356 -0.39 19.83 22.52
C SER A 356 -0.05 20.33 21.12
N MET A 357 -1.08 20.50 20.29
CA MET A 357 -1.00 21.16 18.99
C MET A 357 -2.04 22.27 18.92
N GLU A 358 -1.66 23.39 18.31
CA GLU A 358 -2.62 24.40 17.89
C GLU A 358 -3.14 24.01 16.52
N VAL A 359 -4.46 24.05 16.37
CA VAL A 359 -5.16 23.77 15.12
C VAL A 359 -6.04 24.94 14.74
N VAL A 360 -6.39 25.01 13.46
CA VAL A 360 -7.33 25.98 12.91
C VAL A 360 -8.40 25.25 12.11
N GLU A 361 -9.63 25.76 12.16
CA GLU A 361 -10.71 25.27 11.32
C GLU A 361 -10.52 25.72 9.87
N MET A 362 -10.99 24.89 8.95
CA MET A 362 -10.93 25.08 7.52
C MET A 362 -12.34 25.19 6.94
N GLU A 363 -12.46 25.86 5.80
CA GLU A 363 -13.66 25.86 4.97
C GLU A 363 -13.32 25.35 3.57
N LEU A 364 -14.27 24.67 2.92
CA LEU A 364 -14.07 24.16 1.57
C LEU A 364 -14.43 25.23 0.53
N GLY A 365 -13.45 25.63 -0.27
CA GLY A 365 -13.64 26.44 -1.47
C GLY A 365 -13.88 25.61 -2.73
N GLU A 366 -13.53 26.19 -3.86
CA GLU A 366 -13.63 25.58 -5.19
C GLU A 366 -12.68 24.38 -5.36
N PRO A 367 -13.02 23.41 -6.25
CA PRO A 367 -12.15 22.32 -6.62
C PRO A 367 -10.76 22.77 -7.08
N ASP A 368 -9.71 22.09 -6.57
CA ASP A 368 -8.32 22.23 -7.03
C ASP A 368 -8.07 21.45 -8.33
N ALA A 369 -6.82 21.47 -8.82
CA ALA A 369 -6.41 20.72 -10.01
C ALA A 369 -6.60 19.18 -9.89
N SER A 370 -6.76 18.64 -8.69
CA SER A 370 -7.10 17.24 -8.46
C SER A 370 -8.61 16.96 -8.46
N GLY A 371 -9.44 17.99 -8.68
CA GLY A 371 -10.90 17.91 -8.65
C GLY A 371 -11.51 17.94 -7.25
N ARG A 372 -10.69 18.06 -6.20
CA ARG A 372 -11.13 18.05 -4.80
C ARG A 372 -11.24 19.47 -4.28
N ARG A 373 -12.25 19.76 -3.44
CA ARG A 373 -12.45 21.11 -2.89
C ARG A 373 -11.23 21.60 -2.10
N SER A 374 -10.81 22.83 -2.39
CA SER A 374 -9.61 23.44 -1.81
C SER A 374 -9.89 23.94 -0.40
N PRO A 375 -9.05 23.60 0.59
CA PRO A 375 -9.25 24.07 1.96
C PRO A 375 -8.76 25.51 2.12
N ARG A 376 -9.53 26.34 2.84
CA ARG A 376 -9.17 27.72 3.20
C ARG A 376 -9.26 27.88 4.70
N THR A 377 -8.34 28.64 5.29
CA THR A 377 -8.29 28.84 6.74
C THR A 377 -9.41 29.77 7.20
N LYS A 378 -10.18 29.34 8.20
CA LYS A 378 -11.15 30.18 8.90
C LYS A 378 -10.44 30.93 10.02
N LYS A 379 -10.01 32.16 9.74
CA LYS A 379 -9.27 33.00 10.71
C LYS A 379 -10.05 33.18 12.02
N GLY A 380 -9.35 33.15 13.15
CA GLY A 380 -9.96 33.33 14.47
C GLY A 380 -10.59 32.06 15.07
N SER A 381 -10.40 30.90 14.42
CA SER A 381 -10.86 29.60 14.92
C SER A 381 -9.76 28.78 15.59
N GLU A 382 -8.59 29.39 15.80
CA GLU A 382 -7.43 28.75 16.38
C GLU A 382 -7.70 28.30 17.81
N HIS A 383 -7.43 27.03 18.11
CA HIS A 383 -7.57 26.47 19.45
C HIS A 383 -6.55 25.35 19.68
N ILE A 384 -6.33 25.01 20.95
CA ILE A 384 -5.33 24.03 21.38
C ILE A 384 -6.00 22.68 21.63
N VAL A 385 -5.38 21.62 21.12
CA VAL A 385 -5.77 20.22 21.34
C VAL A 385 -4.61 19.48 22.00
N ASP A 386 -4.89 18.76 23.08
CA ASP A 386 -3.89 17.96 23.80
C ASP A 386 -3.46 16.73 23.00
N VAL A 387 -2.16 16.57 22.78
CA VAL A 387 -1.57 15.41 22.09
C VAL A 387 -0.20 15.10 22.68
N ASP A 388 0.08 13.84 22.93
CA ASP A 388 1.40 13.43 23.39
C ASP A 388 2.26 12.83 22.26
N THR A 389 1.66 12.55 21.11
CA THR A 389 2.34 12.00 19.93
C THR A 389 1.67 12.56 18.69
N ALA A 390 2.47 12.99 17.70
CA ALA A 390 1.97 13.42 16.40
C ALA A 390 2.66 12.65 15.28
N VAL A 391 1.91 12.26 14.24
CA VAL A 391 2.44 11.58 13.06
C VAL A 391 2.06 12.36 11.80
N ILE A 392 3.06 12.84 11.08
CA ILE A 392 2.90 13.69 9.90
C ILE A 392 2.81 12.82 8.64
N ALA A 393 1.61 12.74 8.06
CA ALA A 393 1.26 11.89 6.92
C ALA A 393 0.77 12.71 5.71
N VAL A 394 1.47 13.81 5.39
CA VAL A 394 1.08 14.77 4.33
C VAL A 394 1.70 14.48 2.95
N GLY A 395 2.23 13.27 2.78
CA GLY A 395 2.76 12.75 1.52
C GLY A 395 4.28 12.69 1.47
N THR A 396 4.79 12.23 0.33
CA THR A 396 6.22 12.00 0.11
C THR A 396 6.67 12.56 -1.23
N VAL A 397 7.99 12.66 -1.43
CA VAL A 397 8.63 13.07 -2.67
C VAL A 397 9.72 12.06 -3.08
N PRO A 398 10.11 12.03 -4.37
CA PRO A 398 11.31 11.31 -4.80
C PRO A 398 12.54 11.73 -4.00
N ASN A 399 13.40 10.76 -3.69
CA ASN A 399 14.67 11.06 -3.05
C ASN A 399 15.64 11.68 -4.08
N PRO A 400 16.24 12.84 -3.80
CA PRO A 400 17.12 13.50 -4.76
C PRO A 400 18.45 12.77 -5.01
N LEU A 401 18.79 11.71 -4.24
CA LEU A 401 20.11 11.06 -4.29
C LEU A 401 20.56 10.64 -5.70
N ILE A 402 19.69 10.00 -6.48
CA ILE A 402 20.02 9.58 -7.86
C ILE A 402 20.19 10.80 -8.76
N ALA A 403 19.26 11.76 -8.67
CA ALA A 403 19.32 12.98 -9.49
C ALA A 403 20.55 13.83 -9.17
N SER A 404 21.00 13.87 -7.90
CA SER A 404 22.18 14.62 -7.49
C SER A 404 23.49 13.91 -7.81
N SER A 405 23.51 12.57 -7.76
CA SER A 405 24.70 11.76 -8.09
C SER A 405 24.88 11.53 -9.60
N THR A 406 23.83 11.71 -10.40
CA THR A 406 23.87 11.54 -11.87
C THR A 406 23.23 12.74 -12.58
N PRO A 407 23.87 13.93 -12.60
CA PRO A 407 23.28 15.16 -13.13
C PRO A 407 22.92 15.12 -14.62
N GLU A 408 23.60 14.27 -15.40
CA GLU A 408 23.32 14.05 -16.82
C GLU A 408 22.03 13.27 -17.10
N LEU A 409 21.44 12.65 -16.08
CA LEU A 409 20.18 11.93 -16.21
C LEU A 409 19.04 12.94 -16.45
N LYS A 410 18.50 12.95 -17.67
CA LYS A 410 17.29 13.72 -17.98
C LYS A 410 16.09 13.04 -17.33
N THR A 411 15.58 13.61 -16.23
CA THR A 411 14.41 13.12 -15.48
C THR A 411 13.12 13.76 -15.92
#